data_AF-A0A373TNS8-F1
#
_entry.id   AF-A0A373TNS8-F1
#
_cell.length_a   1.000
_cell.length_b   1.000
_cell.length_c   1.000
_cell.angle_alpha   90.00
_cell.angle_beta   90.00
_cell.angle_gamma   90.00
#
_symmetry.space_group_name_H-M   'P 1'
#
loop_
_entity.id
_entity.type
_entity.pdbx_description
1 polymer ?
#
loop_
_entity_poly.entity_id
_entity_poly.type
_entity_poly.pdbx_seq_one_letter_code
_entity_poly.pdbx_strand_id
1 'polypeptide(L)'
;MGLFNKMKNFFSGFKYKLDREILREYLQHTIDFAVENKLPFCDEFYIADSLDAKDRLHVTILNYDVPGDAVYEIEKSFEGIVIFANHEKCYDPENDHKYIDAEDFISQELCTLPEEFFVAMDIAPTMLEQYMIK
;
A
#
# COMPACT_ATOMS: atom_id res chain seq x y z
N MET A 1 17.56 -20.38 13.04
CA MET A 1 16.09 -20.44 13.29
C MET A 1 15.40 -19.07 13.35
N GLY A 2 16.09 -17.93 13.15
CA GLY A 2 15.46 -16.59 13.29
C GLY A 2 14.82 -15.99 12.04
N LEU A 3 15.26 -16.38 10.83
CA LEU A 3 14.76 -15.80 9.58
C LEU A 3 13.36 -16.33 9.20
N PHE A 4 13.12 -17.62 9.41
CA PHE A 4 11.82 -18.26 9.17
C PHE A 4 10.71 -17.81 10.12
N ASN A 5 11.04 -17.40 11.34
CA ASN A 5 10.07 -16.85 12.28
C ASN A 5 9.68 -15.39 11.94
N LYS A 6 10.62 -14.62 11.37
CA LYS A 6 10.32 -13.28 10.82
C LYS A 6 9.41 -13.37 9.59
N MET A 7 9.65 -14.34 8.72
CA MET A 7 8.76 -14.62 7.57
C MET A 7 7.36 -15.07 8.01
N LYS A 8 7.23 -15.88 9.08
CA LYS A 8 5.92 -16.26 9.62
C LYS A 8 5.12 -15.08 10.18
N ASN A 9 5.77 -14.07 10.74
CA ASN A 9 5.09 -12.86 11.21
C ASN A 9 4.70 -11.90 10.06
N PHE A 10 5.37 -12.00 8.90
CA PHE A 10 4.94 -11.31 7.68
C PHE A 10 3.59 -11.83 7.13
N PHE A 11 3.17 -13.03 7.58
CA PHE A 11 1.86 -13.62 7.25
C PHE A 11 0.77 -13.33 8.31
N SER A 12 1.10 -12.63 9.41
CA SER A 12 0.19 -12.34 10.53
C SER A 12 -0.33 -10.90 10.59
N GLY A 13 -0.12 -10.09 9.55
CA GLY A 13 -0.76 -8.79 9.41
C GLY A 13 -2.29 -8.91 9.39
N PHE A 14 -2.98 -7.82 9.66
CA PHE A 14 -4.43 -7.73 9.56
C PHE A 14 -4.86 -7.93 8.11
N LYS A 15 -5.88 -8.76 7.90
CA LYS A 15 -6.35 -9.14 6.57
C LYS A 15 -7.76 -8.65 6.37
N TYR A 16 -8.01 -8.07 5.21
CA TYR A 16 -9.27 -7.47 4.84
C TYR A 16 -9.73 -8.02 3.51
N LYS A 17 -11.04 -8.15 3.32
CA LYS A 17 -11.64 -8.43 2.02
C LYS A 17 -12.31 -7.15 1.53
N LEU A 18 -11.75 -6.53 0.51
CA LEU A 18 -12.16 -5.22 0.01
C LEU A 18 -12.58 -5.31 -1.44
N ASP A 19 -13.39 -4.35 -1.89
CA ASP A 19 -13.56 -4.01 -3.29
C ASP A 19 -12.79 -2.71 -3.63
N ARG A 20 -12.85 -2.29 -4.90
CA ARG A 20 -12.18 -1.08 -5.38
C ARG A 20 -12.73 0.21 -4.77
N GLU A 21 -14.02 0.26 -4.45
CA GLU A 21 -14.64 1.47 -3.87
C GLU A 21 -14.18 1.65 -2.43
N ILE A 22 -14.17 0.59 -1.64
CA ILE A 22 -13.68 0.62 -0.26
C ILE A 22 -12.19 0.97 -0.23
N LEU A 23 -11.39 0.38 -1.12
CA LEU A 23 -9.97 0.72 -1.21
C LEU A 23 -9.76 2.19 -1.63
N ARG A 24 -10.58 2.72 -2.55
CA ARG A 24 -10.53 4.13 -2.95
C ARG A 24 -10.79 5.06 -1.76
N GLU A 25 -11.85 4.80 -1.01
CA GLU A 25 -12.20 5.58 0.18
C GLU A 25 -11.08 5.53 1.23
N TYR A 26 -10.51 4.33 1.43
CA TYR A 26 -9.36 4.14 2.31
C TYR A 26 -8.14 4.96 1.88
N LEU A 27 -7.75 4.86 0.60
CA LEU A 27 -6.62 5.60 0.05
C LEU A 27 -6.79 7.11 0.19
N GLN A 28 -7.97 7.62 -0.16
CA GLN A 28 -8.27 9.05 -0.05
C GLN A 28 -8.12 9.54 1.39
N HIS A 29 -8.73 8.84 2.35
CA HIS A 29 -8.64 9.22 3.75
C HIS A 29 -7.21 9.17 4.28
N THR A 30 -6.46 8.12 3.95
CA THR A 30 -5.07 7.96 4.39
C THR A 30 -4.15 9.03 3.81
N ILE A 31 -4.36 9.39 2.54
CA ILE A 31 -3.66 10.49 1.88
C ILE A 31 -4.00 11.83 2.53
N ASP A 32 -5.28 12.13 2.72
CA ASP A 32 -5.73 13.38 3.33
C ASP A 32 -5.16 13.53 4.74
N PHE A 33 -5.20 12.45 5.54
CA PHE A 33 -4.61 12.42 6.86
C PHE A 33 -3.11 12.72 6.84
N ALA A 34 -2.36 12.13 5.92
CA ALA A 34 -0.92 12.36 5.80
C ALA A 34 -0.60 13.80 5.38
N VAL A 35 -1.35 14.37 4.45
CA VAL A 35 -1.21 15.78 4.02
C VAL A 35 -1.52 16.74 5.17
N GLU A 36 -2.65 16.54 5.86
CA GLU A 36 -3.07 17.37 7.00
C GLU A 36 -2.04 17.36 8.14
N ASN A 37 -1.48 16.19 8.43
CA ASN A 37 -0.53 15.99 9.53
C ASN A 37 0.93 16.18 9.12
N LYS A 38 1.19 16.54 7.85
CA LYS A 38 2.54 16.70 7.30
C LYS A 38 3.41 15.47 7.55
N LEU A 39 2.89 14.30 7.21
CA LEU A 39 3.61 13.04 7.32
C LEU A 39 4.28 12.71 5.97
N PRO A 40 5.58 12.38 5.95
CA PRO A 40 6.28 11.98 4.72
C PRO A 40 5.90 10.56 4.26
N PHE A 41 5.45 9.73 5.18
CA PHE A 41 4.96 8.37 4.91
C PHE A 41 3.46 8.33 5.15
N CYS A 42 2.70 7.85 4.17
CA CYS A 42 1.26 7.71 4.29
C CYS A 42 0.90 6.30 4.77
N ASP A 43 1.30 5.26 4.00
CA ASP A 43 1.00 3.86 4.35
C ASP A 43 1.76 2.84 3.49
N GLU A 44 1.76 1.58 3.93
CA GLU A 44 2.33 0.42 3.24
C GLU A 44 1.46 -0.83 3.46
N PHE A 45 1.10 -1.53 2.38
CA PHE A 45 0.28 -2.73 2.44
C PHE A 45 0.48 -3.66 1.25
N TYR A 46 -0.19 -4.81 1.27
CA TYR A 46 -0.14 -5.82 0.23
C TYR A 46 -1.53 -6.14 -0.30
N ILE A 47 -1.69 -6.27 -1.61
CA ILE A 47 -2.92 -6.70 -2.29
C ILE A 47 -2.72 -8.08 -2.94
N ALA A 48 -3.73 -8.94 -2.85
CA ALA A 48 -3.75 -10.25 -3.50
C ALA A 48 -5.15 -10.68 -3.94
N ASP A 49 -5.24 -11.53 -4.95
CA ASP A 49 -6.50 -12.14 -5.41
C ASP A 49 -7.03 -13.24 -4.46
N SER A 50 -6.18 -13.75 -3.57
CA SER A 50 -6.47 -14.83 -2.64
C SER A 50 -5.59 -14.76 -1.39
N LEU A 51 -6.09 -15.29 -0.26
CA LEU A 51 -5.36 -15.29 1.03
C LEU A 51 -4.04 -16.06 0.97
N ASP A 52 -4.00 -17.12 0.16
CA ASP A 52 -2.85 -18.02 0.00
C ASP A 52 -1.95 -17.62 -1.18
N ALA A 53 -2.23 -16.49 -1.82
CA ALA A 53 -1.43 -16.00 -2.94
C ALA A 53 0.04 -15.82 -2.54
N LYS A 54 0.92 -16.45 -3.31
CA LYS A 54 2.38 -16.31 -3.19
C LYS A 54 2.88 -15.02 -3.80
N ASP A 55 2.20 -14.60 -4.86
CA ASP A 55 2.40 -13.33 -5.52
C ASP A 55 1.45 -12.30 -4.90
N ARG A 56 1.97 -11.13 -4.57
CA ARG A 56 1.25 -10.06 -3.89
C ARG A 56 1.78 -8.75 -4.40
N LEU A 57 0.87 -7.86 -4.75
CA LEU A 57 1.22 -6.48 -5.07
C LEU A 57 1.58 -5.79 -3.76
N HIS A 58 2.83 -5.41 -3.60
CA HIS A 58 3.30 -4.51 -2.56
C HIS A 58 2.97 -3.08 -2.97
N VAL A 59 2.44 -2.30 -2.03
CA VAL A 59 2.04 -0.91 -2.24
C VAL A 59 2.65 -0.06 -1.14
N THR A 60 3.31 1.04 -1.52
CA THR A 60 3.88 2.04 -0.60
C THR A 60 3.46 3.42 -1.03
N ILE A 61 3.03 4.27 -0.09
CA ILE A 61 2.51 5.61 -0.39
C ILE A 61 3.34 6.64 0.38
N LEU A 62 3.97 7.54 -0.38
CA LEU A 62 4.84 8.58 0.15
C LEU A 62 4.32 9.97 -0.21
N ASN A 63 4.62 10.93 0.65
CA ASN A 63 4.28 12.34 0.48
C ASN A 63 5.56 13.15 0.36
N TYR A 64 5.88 13.56 -0.87
CA TYR A 64 7.08 14.32 -1.20
C TYR A 64 6.97 15.82 -0.94
N ASP A 65 5.77 16.34 -0.63
CA ASP A 65 5.62 17.72 -0.14
C ASP A 65 6.20 17.92 1.27
N VAL A 66 6.48 16.81 1.96
CA VAL A 66 7.12 16.79 3.28
C VAL A 66 8.45 16.06 3.18
N PRO A 67 9.58 16.71 3.49
CA PRO A 67 10.88 16.05 3.44
C PRO A 67 10.95 14.92 4.47
N GLY A 68 11.11 13.68 3.98
CA GLY A 68 11.46 12.53 4.79
C GLY A 68 12.96 12.44 5.07
N ASP A 69 13.36 11.64 6.07
CA ASP A 69 14.77 11.48 6.46
C ASP A 69 15.59 10.65 5.44
N ALA A 70 14.93 9.94 4.53
CA ALA A 70 15.57 9.09 3.52
C ALA A 70 14.86 9.24 2.18
N VAL A 71 15.46 10.04 1.28
CA VAL A 71 15.01 10.24 -0.11
C VAL A 71 16.15 9.83 -1.03
N TYR A 72 15.90 8.85 -1.90
CA TYR A 72 16.81 8.44 -2.97
C TYR A 72 16.99 9.56 -3.99
N GLU A 73 18.13 9.58 -4.69
CA GLU A 73 18.42 10.62 -5.69
C GLU A 73 17.36 10.71 -6.79
N ILE A 74 16.80 9.57 -7.23
CA ILE A 74 15.74 9.51 -8.25
C ILE A 74 14.44 10.20 -7.80
N GLU A 75 14.21 10.25 -6.49
CA GLU A 75 12.98 10.77 -5.89
C GLU A 75 13.05 12.27 -5.61
N LYS A 76 14.23 12.90 -5.72
CA LYS A 76 14.41 14.33 -5.43
C LYS A 76 13.55 15.27 -6.27
N SER A 77 13.07 14.80 -7.42
CA SER A 77 12.20 15.55 -8.32
C SER A 77 10.72 15.24 -8.14
N PHE A 78 10.37 14.29 -7.27
CA PHE A 78 8.97 13.98 -6.99
C PHE A 78 8.37 15.06 -6.09
N GLU A 79 7.10 15.34 -6.32
CA GLU A 79 6.29 16.32 -5.60
C GLU A 79 4.93 15.69 -5.31
N GLY A 80 4.24 16.14 -4.26
CA GLY A 80 2.94 15.61 -3.87
C GLY A 80 2.98 14.14 -3.42
N ILE A 81 1.83 13.47 -3.59
CA ILE A 81 1.66 12.06 -3.24
C ILE A 81 2.12 11.18 -4.39
N VAL A 82 2.88 10.14 -4.07
CA VAL A 82 3.21 9.08 -5.03
C VAL A 82 2.92 7.72 -4.40
N ILE A 83 2.17 6.90 -5.13
CA ILE A 83 1.88 5.50 -4.82
C ILE A 83 2.82 4.65 -5.66
N PHE A 84 3.59 3.81 -5.00
CA PHE A 84 4.51 2.86 -5.60
C PHE A 84 3.93 1.46 -5.51
N ALA A 85 4.02 0.70 -6.60
CA ALA A 85 3.47 -0.65 -6.66
C ALA A 85 4.42 -1.61 -7.38
N ASN A 86 4.65 -2.79 -6.79
CA ASN A 86 5.46 -3.85 -7.39
C ASN A 86 5.09 -5.25 -6.87
N HIS A 87 5.58 -6.28 -7.55
CA HIS A 87 5.42 -7.68 -7.13
C HIS A 87 6.70 -8.27 -6.46
N GLU A 88 7.75 -7.46 -6.30
CA GLU A 88 9.05 -7.87 -5.74
C GLU A 88 9.09 -7.85 -4.20
N LYS A 89 7.99 -7.42 -3.54
CA LYS A 89 7.74 -7.47 -2.09
C LYS A 89 8.58 -6.51 -1.25
N CYS A 90 9.18 -5.51 -1.89
CA CYS A 90 9.83 -4.41 -1.18
C CYS A 90 9.79 -3.15 -2.03
N TYR A 91 9.83 -2.00 -1.36
CA TYR A 91 9.91 -0.70 -1.98
C TYR A 91 11.19 -0.57 -2.84
N ASP A 92 11.03 -0.27 -4.12
CA ASP A 92 12.12 0.00 -5.07
C ASP A 92 11.77 1.17 -6.00
N PRO A 93 12.11 2.41 -5.64
CA PRO A 93 11.70 3.59 -6.41
C PRO A 93 12.28 3.63 -7.82
N GLU A 94 13.32 2.84 -8.14
CA GLU A 94 13.84 2.76 -9.50
C GLU A 94 12.93 1.91 -10.40
N ASN A 95 12.42 0.80 -9.90
CA ASN A 95 11.70 -0.22 -10.69
C ASN A 95 10.19 -0.25 -10.47
N ASP A 96 9.70 0.35 -9.37
CA ASP A 96 8.29 0.35 -9.03
C ASP A 96 7.45 1.10 -10.06
N HIS A 97 6.25 0.60 -10.33
CA HIS A 97 5.20 1.39 -10.99
C HIS A 97 4.82 2.55 -10.08
N LYS A 98 4.58 3.72 -10.67
CA LYS A 98 4.35 4.97 -9.94
C LYS A 98 3.05 5.61 -10.37
N TYR A 99 2.23 5.98 -9.40
CA TYR A 99 0.94 6.63 -9.61
C TYR A 99 0.86 7.90 -8.77
N ILE A 100 0.39 8.99 -9.37
CA ILE A 100 0.29 10.30 -8.70
C ILE A 100 -1.09 10.54 -8.08
N ASP A 101 -2.06 9.66 -8.37
CA ASP A 101 -3.38 9.70 -7.79
C ASP A 101 -3.93 8.28 -7.58
N ALA A 102 -4.88 8.17 -6.65
CA ALA A 102 -5.48 6.90 -6.26
C ALA A 102 -6.36 6.29 -7.36
N GLU A 103 -6.94 7.11 -8.25
CA GLU A 103 -7.83 6.62 -9.31
C GLU A 103 -7.03 5.96 -10.43
N ASP A 104 -5.89 6.53 -10.82
CA ASP A 104 -4.94 5.93 -11.75
C ASP A 104 -4.40 4.61 -11.20
N PHE A 105 -4.03 4.57 -9.93
CA PHE A 105 -3.61 3.32 -9.28
C PHE A 105 -4.71 2.24 -9.35
N ILE A 106 -5.95 2.57 -8.95
CA ILE A 106 -7.06 1.60 -8.94
C ILE A 106 -7.44 1.16 -10.36
N SER A 107 -7.51 2.09 -11.30
CA SER A 107 -8.00 1.84 -12.65
C SER A 107 -6.98 1.16 -13.54
N GLN A 108 -5.67 1.29 -13.26
CA GLN A 108 -4.60 0.70 -14.05
C GLN A 108 -3.99 -0.53 -13.38
N GLU A 109 -3.51 -0.40 -12.14
CA GLU A 109 -2.81 -1.49 -11.44
C GLU A 109 -3.79 -2.59 -11.02
N LEU A 110 -4.97 -2.21 -10.53
CA LEU A 110 -5.95 -3.17 -10.01
C LEU A 110 -6.96 -3.63 -11.06
N CYS A 111 -6.83 -3.25 -12.33
CA CYS A 111 -7.84 -3.56 -13.36
C CYS A 111 -8.02 -5.07 -13.63
N THR A 112 -6.99 -5.87 -13.37
CA THR A 112 -6.98 -7.32 -13.61
C THR A 112 -7.46 -8.13 -12.41
N LEU A 113 -7.58 -7.51 -11.24
CA LEU A 113 -8.04 -8.18 -10.02
C LEU A 113 -9.54 -8.52 -10.09
N PRO A 114 -10.00 -9.52 -9.32
CA PRO A 114 -11.43 -9.74 -9.09
C PRO A 114 -12.15 -8.49 -8.51
N GLU A 115 -13.48 -8.54 -8.48
CA GLU A 115 -14.31 -7.49 -7.87
C GLU A 115 -13.93 -7.27 -6.40
N GLU A 116 -13.79 -8.37 -5.65
CA GLU A 116 -13.29 -8.39 -4.28
C GLU A 116 -11.90 -9.03 -4.23
N PHE A 117 -10.98 -8.44 -3.48
CA PHE A 117 -9.61 -8.90 -3.29
C PHE A 117 -9.21 -8.77 -1.81
N PHE A 118 -8.02 -9.25 -1.49
CA PHE A 118 -7.51 -9.29 -0.12
C PHE A 118 -6.42 -8.24 0.07
N VAL A 119 -6.56 -7.45 1.14
CA VAL A 119 -5.54 -6.49 1.57
C VAL A 119 -4.94 -6.96 2.89
N ALA A 120 -3.62 -6.95 2.98
CA ALA A 120 -2.88 -7.30 4.18
C ALA A 120 -2.01 -6.12 4.65
N MET A 121 -2.11 -5.79 5.93
CA MET A 121 -1.50 -4.60 6.53
C MET A 121 -0.83 -4.94 7.86
N ASP A 122 0.26 -4.25 8.19
CA ASP A 122 0.96 -4.47 9.47
C ASP A 122 0.24 -3.83 10.66
N ILE A 123 -0.49 -2.73 10.41
CA ILE A 123 -1.30 -2.01 11.40
C ILE A 123 -2.77 -2.12 10.98
N ALA A 124 -3.68 -2.24 11.96
CA ALA A 124 -5.11 -2.27 11.70
C ALA A 124 -5.68 -0.85 11.61
N PRO A 125 -6.02 -0.33 10.42
CA PRO A 125 -6.79 0.89 10.32
C PRO A 125 -8.22 0.68 10.84
N THR A 126 -8.66 1.54 11.75
CA THR A 126 -10.01 1.48 12.34
C THR A 126 -11.11 1.55 11.28
N MET A 127 -10.88 2.28 10.18
CA MET A 127 -11.83 2.37 9.06
C MET A 127 -12.13 1.03 8.39
N LEU A 128 -11.16 0.10 8.39
CA LEU A 128 -11.33 -1.21 7.76
C LEU A 128 -11.79 -2.29 8.73
N GLU A 129 -12.04 -1.96 10.00
CA GLU A 129 -12.36 -2.95 11.05
C GLU A 129 -13.54 -3.86 10.68
N GLN A 130 -14.58 -3.31 10.05
CA GLN A 130 -15.75 -4.07 9.62
C GLN A 130 -15.49 -5.05 8.46
N TYR A 131 -14.41 -4.83 7.70
CA TYR A 131 -14.01 -5.67 6.57
C TYR A 131 -12.91 -6.69 6.94
N MET A 132 -12.49 -6.68 8.20
CA MET A 132 -11.44 -7.55 8.71
C MET A 132 -11.91 -9.01 8.73
N ILE A 133 -11.06 -9.89 8.21
CA ILE A 133 -11.28 -11.33 8.18
C ILE A 133 -10.70 -11.93 9.47
N LYS A 134 -11.53 -12.69 10.20
CA LYS A 134 -11.16 -13.36 11.46
C LYS A 134 -10.60 -14.76 11.23
#